data_AF-A0A6P2PE31-F1
#
_entry.id   AF-A0A6P2PE31-F1
#
_cell.length_a   1.000
_cell.length_b   1.000
_cell.length_c   1.000
_cell.angle_alpha   90.00
_cell.angle_beta   90.00
_cell.angle_gamma   90.00
#
_symmetry.space_group_name_H-M   'P 1'
#
loop_
_entity.id
_entity.type
_entity.pdbx_description
1 polymer ?
#
loop_
_entity_poly.entity_id
_entity_poly.type
_entity_poly.pdbx_seq_one_letter_code
_entity_poly.pdbx_strand_id
1 'polypeptide(L)' 'MRAPFAVRAARASDAGHLTTLACLSKAHCRYPREWLDLSEADLKITPETIDESTGYVA' A
#
# COMPACT_ATOMS: atom_id res chain seq x y z
N MET A 1 12.72 -6.43 -22.54
CA MET A 1 11.52 -6.99 -21.87
C MET A 1 11.73 -6.89 -20.37
N ARG A 2 10.75 -6.38 -19.63
CA ARG A 2 10.79 -6.38 -18.16
C ARG A 2 10.60 -7.82 -17.69
N ALA A 3 11.34 -8.26 -16.67
CA ALA A 3 11.15 -9.59 -16.09
C ALA A 3 9.70 -9.74 -15.60
N PRO A 4 9.09 -10.93 -15.72
CA PRO A 4 7.75 -11.16 -15.20
C PRO A 4 7.74 -10.98 -13.67
N PHE A 5 6.74 -10.27 -13.18
CA PHE A 5 6.49 -10.12 -11.75
C PHE A 5 5.96 -11.43 -11.17
N ALA A 6 6.35 -11.75 -9.93
CA ALA A 6 5.93 -12.96 -9.25
C ALA A 6 4.94 -12.60 -8.14
N VAL A 7 3.66 -12.92 -8.37
CA VAL A 7 2.61 -12.64 -7.39
C VAL A 7 2.68 -13.61 -6.22
N ARG A 8 2.65 -13.10 -4.99
CA ARG A 8 2.58 -13.90 -3.76
C ARG A 8 1.63 -13.27 -2.75
N ALA A 9 1.21 -14.06 -1.76
CA ALA A 9 0.51 -13.53 -0.60
C ALA A 9 1.37 -12.47 0.12
N ALA A 10 0.72 -11.40 0.56
CA ALA A 10 1.34 -10.38 1.40
C ALA A 10 1.70 -10.97 2.76
N ARG A 11 2.75 -10.43 3.37
CA ARG A 11 3.21 -10.76 4.71
C ARG A 11 3.15 -9.49 5.56
N ALA A 12 3.06 -9.65 6.88
CA ALA A 12 3.08 -8.54 7.83
C ALA A 12 4.26 -7.55 7.58
N SER A 13 5.42 -8.07 7.13
CA SER A 13 6.59 -7.27 6.77
C SER A 13 6.41 -6.37 5.54
N ASP A 14 5.42 -6.63 4.68
CA ASP A 14 5.13 -5.83 3.49
C ASP A 14 4.33 -4.55 3.81
N ALA A 15 3.76 -4.45 5.01
CA ALA A 15 2.84 -3.39 5.43
C ALA A 15 3.40 -1.97 5.21
N GLY A 16 4.67 -1.73 5.53
CA GLY A 16 5.32 -0.43 5.31
C GLY A 16 5.47 -0.06 3.82
N HIS A 17 5.84 -1.02 2.98
CA HIS A 17 5.92 -0.80 1.53
C HIS A 17 4.53 -0.58 0.93
N LEU A 18 3.53 -1.34 1.36
CA LEU A 18 2.15 -1.20 0.90
C LEU A 18 1.55 0.15 1.30
N THR A 19 1.81 0.63 2.53
CA THR A 19 1.44 1.98 2.98
C THR A 19 2.04 3.03 2.06
N THR A 20 3.34 2.93 1.78
CA THR A 20 4.04 3.86 0.88
C THR A 20 3.41 3.86 -0.51
N LEU A 21 3.10 2.68 -1.05
CA LEU A 21 2.44 2.50 -2.35
C LEU A 21 1.04 3.11 -2.38
N ALA A 22 0.26 2.95 -1.30
CA ALA A 22 -1.07 3.54 -1.17
C ALA A 22 -0.99 5.07 -1.25
N CYS A 23 -0.08 5.70 -0.49
CA CYS A 23 0.15 7.14 -0.52
C CYS A 23 0.60 7.64 -1.91
N LEU A 24 1.58 6.95 -2.53
CA LEU A 24 2.08 7.30 -3.86
C LEU A 24 0.98 7.18 -4.93
N SER A 25 0.15 6.14 -4.85
CA SER A 25 -0.98 5.94 -5.76
C SER A 25 -1.98 7.09 -5.68
N LYS A 26 -2.36 7.52 -4.47
CA LYS A 26 -3.28 8.65 -4.29
C LYS A 26 -2.67 9.97 -4.76
N ALA A 27 -1.38 10.21 -4.47
CA ALA A 27 -0.66 11.37 -4.96
C ALA A 27 -0.60 11.42 -6.50
N HIS A 28 -0.34 10.27 -7.14
CA HIS A 28 -0.34 10.14 -8.59
C HIS A 28 -1.73 10.44 -9.19
N CYS A 29 -2.80 10.07 -8.48
CA CYS A 29 -4.19 10.40 -8.85
C CYS A 29 -4.58 11.87 -8.63
N ARG A 30 -3.62 12.78 -8.41
CA ARG A 30 -3.83 14.24 -8.26
C ARG A 30 -4.69 14.62 -7.04
N TYR A 31 -4.74 13.77 -6.02
CA TYR A 31 -5.40 14.15 -4.77
C TYR A 31 -4.69 15.38 -4.17
N PRO A 32 -5.43 16.39 -3.70
CA PRO A 32 -4.85 17.52 -2.98
C PRO A 32 -3.99 17.04 -1.80
N ARG A 33 -2.87 17.71 -1.54
CA ARG A 33 -1.95 17.30 -0.49
C ARG A 33 -2.60 17.31 0.90
N GLU A 34 -3.44 18.30 1.16
CA GLU A 34 -4.27 18.37 2.37
C GLU A 34 -5.18 17.15 2.56
N TRP A 35 -5.65 16.51 1.49
CA TRP A 35 -6.44 15.29 1.58
C TRP A 35 -5.56 14.08 1.85
N LEU A 36 -4.36 14.03 1.28
CA LEU A 36 -3.40 12.97 1.58
C LEU A 36 -2.97 13.02 3.05
N ASP A 37 -2.72 14.21 3.58
CA ASP A 37 -2.32 14.43 4.97
C ASP A 37 -3.48 14.05 5.93
N LEU A 38 -4.73 14.35 5.58
CA LEU A 38 -5.91 13.93 6.35
C LEU A 38 -6.17 12.42 6.28
N SER A 39 -5.88 11.80 5.13
CA SER A 39 -6.06 10.36 4.90
C SER A 39 -4.85 9.51 5.30
N GLU A 40 -3.77 10.09 5.84
CA GLU A 40 -2.55 9.34 6.16
C GLU A 40 -2.83 8.18 7.12
N ALA A 41 -3.70 8.38 8.10
CA ALA A 41 -4.13 7.34 9.02
C ALA A 41 -4.93 6.23 8.31
N ASP A 42 -5.80 6.58 7.36
CA ASP A 42 -6.62 5.63 6.59
C ASP A 42 -5.81 4.87 5.53
N LEU A 43 -4.71 5.46 5.06
CA LEU A 43 -3.80 4.85 4.08
C LEU A 43 -2.73 3.98 4.74
N LYS A 44 -2.63 4.03 6.07
CA LYS A 44 -1.69 3.21 6.84
C LYS A 44 -2.15 1.76 6.86
N ILE A 45 -1.37 0.91 6.23
CA ILE A 45 -1.53 -0.54 6.29
C ILE A 45 -0.62 -1.04 7.41
N THR A 46 -1.20 -1.66 8.43
CA THR A 46 -0.44 -2.23 9.54
C THR A 46 -0.17 -3.73 9.31
N PRO A 47 0.82 -4.33 10.02
CA PRO A 47 1.01 -5.78 10.02
C PRO A 47 -0.29 -6.54 10.33
N GLU A 48 -1.05 -6.06 11.32
CA GLU A 48 -2.33 -6.66 11.74
C GLU A 48 -3.38 -6.57 10.62
N THR A 49 -3.41 -5.47 9.87
CA THR A 49 -4.29 -5.33 8.70
C THR A 49 -4.01 -6.42 7.66
N ILE A 50 -2.74 -6.77 7.47
CA ILE A 50 -2.34 -7.85 6.54
C ILE A 50 -2.74 -9.21 7.08
N ASP A 51 -2.55 -9.47 8.37
CA ASP A 51 -2.88 -10.76 8.98
C ASP A 51 -4.40 -11.01 9.03
N GLU A 52 -5.20 -9.94 9.15
CA GLU A 52 -6.67 -10.00 9.18
C GLU A 52 -7.33 -9.93 7.79
N SER A 53 -6.55 -9.67 6.73
CA SER A 53 -7.06 -9.46 5.36
C SER A 53 -6.43 -10.39 4.33
N THR A 54 -7.02 -10.44 3.14
CA THR A 54 -6.38 -11.10 2.00
C THR A 54 -5.60 -10.08 1.17
N GLY A 55 -4.27 -10.12 1.24
CA GLY A 55 -3.37 -9.24 0.49
C GLY A 55 -2.45 -10.01 -0.46
N TYR A 56 -2.10 -9.39 -1.60
CA TYR A 56 -1.14 -9.92 -2.57
C TYR A 56 -0.16 -8.83 -3.04
N VAL A 57 1.08 -9.23 -3.29
CA VAL A 57 2.16 -8.37 -3.80
C VAL A 57 2.82 -9.03 -5.02
N ALA A 58 3.37 -8.22 -5.93
CA ALA A 58 3.96 -8.67 -7.22
C ALA A 58 5.38 -8.14 -7.41
#